data_AF-K0IDR1-F1
#
_entry.id   AF-K0IDR1-F1
#
_cell.length_a   1.000
_cell.length_b   1.000
_cell.length_c   1.000
_cell.angle_alpha   90.00
_cell.angle_beta   90.00
_cell.angle_gamma   90.00
#
_symmetry.space_group_name_H-M   'P 1'
#
loop_
_entity.id
_entity.type
_entity.pdbx_description
1 polymer ?
#
loop_
_entity_poly.entity_id
_entity_poly.type
_entity_poly.pdbx_seq_one_letter_code
_entity_poly.pdbx_strand_id
1 'polypeptide(L)'
;MYLVGHAIVGFLIAYTISKKFKVGGISFALVMLIACLPDIDIIFQSLGIMSHKTYTHSLILSATIVPSIIFAIARWKKVSAVTAFVYSLAYVQHIIMGDIAVGSINILYPFGEMVVGSGIGYGTLAHQTIESLLLAAAAAVVLNRTFKKEQPDTVVLLRYNNIDKVSYLLLIGSLTVSFAYLLYGVKILPRLFIETDLELAVFIILHLSTMAWMSFTMLVARQSAILGSLKSTRSY
;
A
#
# COMPACT_ATOMS: atom_id res chain seq x y z
N MET A 1 0.30 5.93 8.66
CA MET A 1 1.07 6.66 7.64
C MET A 1 0.08 7.40 6.74
N TYR A 2 0.51 8.16 5.74
CA TYR A 2 -0.37 8.47 4.61
C TYR A 2 -0.64 7.22 3.78
N LEU A 3 -1.68 7.26 2.95
CA LEU A 3 -2.04 6.22 1.98
C LEU A 3 -0.82 5.75 1.14
N VAL A 4 0.07 6.71 0.84
CA VAL A 4 1.38 6.52 0.21
C VAL A 4 2.23 5.49 0.96
N GLY A 5 2.54 5.75 2.23
CA GLY A 5 3.38 4.91 3.07
C GLY A 5 2.85 3.48 3.19
N HIS A 6 1.55 3.31 3.41
CA HIS A 6 0.93 1.99 3.54
C HIS A 6 1.06 1.15 2.26
N ALA A 7 0.78 1.74 1.09
CA ALA A 7 0.95 1.07 -0.19
C ALA A 7 2.41 0.61 -0.38
N ILE A 8 3.37 1.49 -0.10
CA ILE A 8 4.80 1.22 -0.27
C ILE A 8 5.27 0.07 0.63
N VAL A 9 4.88 0.06 1.91
CA VAL A 9 5.25 -1.02 2.84
C VAL A 9 4.66 -2.35 2.38
N GLY A 10 3.39 -2.35 1.95
CA GLY A 10 2.77 -3.52 1.34
C GLY A 10 3.57 -4.06 0.16
N PHE A 11 3.96 -3.19 -0.77
CA PHE A 11 4.81 -3.53 -1.91
C PHE A 11 6.15 -4.17 -1.48
N LEU A 12 6.86 -3.55 -0.53
CA LEU A 12 8.16 -4.03 -0.06
C LEU A 12 8.07 -5.39 0.65
N ILE A 13 7.01 -5.62 1.43
CA ILE A 13 6.72 -6.90 2.07
C ILE A 13 6.48 -7.98 1.01
N ALA A 14 5.59 -7.72 0.06
CA ALA A 14 5.30 -8.67 -1.01
C ALA A 14 6.55 -8.96 -1.85
N TYR A 15 7.37 -7.95 -2.13
CA TYR A 15 8.62 -8.13 -2.87
C TYR A 15 9.58 -9.06 -2.12
N THR A 16 9.79 -8.78 -0.83
CA THR A 16 10.70 -9.53 0.01
C THR A 16 10.28 -10.99 0.13
N ILE A 17 8.99 -11.25 0.37
CA ILE A 17 8.45 -12.61 0.48
C ILE A 17 8.52 -13.33 -0.87
N SER A 18 8.07 -12.68 -1.95
CA SER A 18 8.09 -13.27 -3.30
C SER A 18 9.50 -13.67 -3.71
N LYS A 19 10.49 -12.81 -3.42
CA LYS A 19 11.91 -13.07 -3.71
C LYS A 19 12.46 -14.19 -2.83
N LYS A 20 12.24 -14.14 -1.51
CA LYS A 20 12.79 -15.10 -0.55
C LYS A 20 12.26 -16.52 -0.78
N PHE A 21 10.96 -16.64 -1.05
CA PHE A 21 10.28 -17.93 -1.20
C PHE A 21 10.03 -18.32 -2.67
N LYS A 22 10.53 -17.54 -3.63
CA LYS A 22 10.34 -17.75 -5.08
C LYS A 22 8.87 -17.94 -5.47
N VAL A 23 7.98 -17.19 -4.82
CA VAL A 23 6.53 -17.29 -5.04
C VAL A 23 6.15 -16.41 -6.22
N GLY A 24 5.61 -17.03 -7.27
CA GLY A 24 5.03 -16.34 -8.40
C GLY A 24 3.53 -16.08 -8.22
N GLY A 25 2.98 -15.20 -9.06
CA GLY A 25 1.53 -15.00 -9.17
C GLY A 25 0.91 -14.02 -8.17
N ILE A 26 1.71 -13.39 -7.30
CA ILE A 26 1.27 -12.31 -6.42
C ILE A 26 1.01 -11.05 -7.26
N SER A 27 -0.16 -10.45 -7.10
CA SER A 27 -0.48 -9.14 -7.67
C SER A 27 0.03 -8.05 -6.72
N PHE A 28 1.10 -7.37 -7.12
CA PHE A 28 1.68 -6.28 -6.33
C PHE A 28 0.74 -5.08 -6.23
N ALA A 29 0.00 -4.77 -7.31
CA ALA A 29 -1.02 -3.72 -7.28
C ALA A 29 -2.13 -4.05 -6.29
N LEU A 30 -2.60 -5.31 -6.25
CA LEU A 30 -3.60 -5.72 -5.28
C LEU A 30 -3.07 -5.68 -3.84
N VAL A 31 -1.82 -6.09 -3.61
CA VAL A 31 -1.16 -5.95 -2.31
C VAL A 31 -1.19 -4.50 -1.83
N MET A 32 -0.75 -3.57 -2.69
CA MET A 32 -0.73 -2.14 -2.37
C MET A 32 -2.14 -1.62 -2.08
N LEU A 33 -3.15 -2.05 -2.85
CA LEU A 33 -4.54 -1.67 -2.62
C LEU A 33 -5.06 -2.21 -1.29
N ILE A 34 -4.83 -3.50 -1.00
CA ILE A 34 -5.24 -4.14 0.27
C ILE A 34 -4.59 -3.44 1.47
N ALA A 35 -3.33 -3.03 1.32
CA ALA A 35 -2.61 -2.28 2.33
C ALA A 35 -3.23 -0.91 2.66
N CYS A 36 -4.01 -0.33 1.76
CA CYS A 36 -4.71 0.94 1.98
C CYS A 36 -6.18 0.76 2.40
N LEU A 37 -6.70 -0.48 2.43
CA LEU A 37 -8.12 -0.71 2.72
C LEU A 37 -8.57 -0.24 4.11
N PRO A 38 -7.78 -0.36 5.20
CA PRO A 38 -8.24 0.09 6.51
C PRO A 38 -8.68 1.56 6.55
N ASP A 39 -7.98 2.44 5.81
CA ASP A 39 -8.25 3.88 5.67
C ASP A 39 -9.56 4.23 4.93
N ILE A 40 -10.29 3.23 4.40
CA ILE A 40 -11.61 3.50 3.82
C ILE A 40 -12.59 4.06 4.86
N ASP A 41 -12.32 3.83 6.15
CA ASP A 41 -13.06 4.43 7.26
C ASP A 41 -12.95 5.95 7.35
N ILE A 42 -11.95 6.58 6.73
CA ILE A 42 -11.87 8.04 6.61
C ILE A 42 -13.05 8.58 5.80
N ILE A 43 -13.47 7.85 4.75
CA ILE A 43 -14.65 8.23 3.97
C ILE A 43 -15.90 8.12 4.86
N PHE A 44 -16.03 7.02 5.61
CA PHE A 44 -17.16 6.84 6.53
C PHE A 44 -17.16 7.88 7.66
N GLN A 45 -15.98 8.32 8.12
CA GLN A 45 -15.84 9.42 9.06
C GLN A 45 -16.31 10.75 8.46
N SER A 46 -15.92 11.05 7.22
CA SER A 46 -16.38 12.27 6.53
C SER A 46 -17.90 12.31 6.33
N LEU A 47 -18.55 11.14 6.28
CA LEU A 47 -20.01 10.99 6.19
C LEU A 47 -20.70 10.95 7.57
N GLY A 48 -19.94 11.04 8.67
CA GLY A 48 -20.48 10.97 10.03
C GLY A 48 -20.96 9.59 10.47
N ILE A 49 -20.55 8.52 9.77
CA ILE A 49 -21.02 7.15 10.01
C ILE A 49 -20.22 6.48 11.13
N MET A 50 -18.88 6.61 11.13
CA MET A 50 -18.01 6.06 12.17
C MET A 50 -16.72 6.84 12.30
N SER A 51 -16.09 6.81 13.48
CA SER A 51 -14.78 7.43 13.70
C SER A 51 -13.67 6.61 13.03
N HIS A 52 -12.70 7.30 12.43
CA HIS A 52 -11.48 6.68 11.92
C HIS A 52 -10.67 6.01 13.05
N LYS A 53 -9.97 4.92 12.73
CA LYS A 53 -9.18 4.08 13.67
C LYS A 53 -9.98 3.33 14.72
N THR A 54 -11.17 2.89 14.33
CA THR A 54 -12.02 2.04 15.16
C THR A 54 -12.01 0.60 14.64
N TYR A 55 -13.06 0.17 13.95
CA TYR A 55 -13.24 -1.23 13.55
C TYR A 55 -12.24 -1.69 12.48
N THR A 56 -11.96 -0.86 11.47
CA THR A 56 -11.07 -1.25 10.35
C THR A 56 -9.60 -1.35 10.76
N HIS A 57 -9.23 -0.64 11.83
CA HIS A 57 -7.87 -0.62 12.36
C HIS A 57 -7.72 -1.43 13.67
N SER A 58 -8.79 -2.03 14.18
CA SER A 58 -8.72 -2.92 15.34
C SER A 58 -7.82 -4.10 15.02
N LEU A 59 -6.74 -4.29 15.80
CA LEU A 59 -5.79 -5.37 15.59
C LEU A 59 -6.46 -6.74 15.75
N ILE A 60 -7.35 -6.91 16.73
CA ILE A 60 -8.04 -8.17 16.98
C ILE A 60 -8.91 -8.56 15.78
N LEU A 61 -9.84 -7.68 15.39
CA LEU A 61 -10.72 -7.91 14.23
C LEU A 61 -9.92 -8.09 12.94
N SER A 62 -8.89 -7.28 12.73
CA SER A 62 -8.08 -7.33 11.53
C SER A 62 -7.19 -8.56 11.44
N ALA A 63 -6.66 -9.06 12.56
CA ALA A 63 -5.85 -10.27 12.58
C ALA A 63 -6.69 -11.56 12.55
N THR A 64 -7.95 -11.50 12.96
CA THR A 64 -8.84 -12.68 13.00
C THR A 64 -9.73 -12.78 11.76
N ILE A 65 -10.50 -11.74 11.45
CA ILE A 65 -11.53 -11.78 10.41
C ILE A 65 -10.91 -11.69 9.02
N VAL A 66 -10.01 -10.74 8.80
CA VAL A 66 -9.50 -10.45 7.45
C VAL A 66 -8.67 -11.61 6.89
N PRO A 67 -7.70 -12.21 7.61
CA PRO A 67 -7.02 -13.41 7.15
C PRO A 67 -7.99 -14.56 6.87
N SER A 68 -8.97 -14.81 7.74
CA SER A 68 -9.96 -15.87 7.50
C SER A 68 -10.71 -15.69 6.18
N ILE A 69 -11.15 -14.46 5.87
CA ILE A 69 -11.80 -14.14 4.60
C ILE A 69 -10.83 -14.32 3.41
N ILE A 70 -9.62 -13.78 3.50
CA ILE A 70 -8.62 -13.88 2.43
C ILE A 70 -8.26 -15.35 2.15
N PHE A 71 -8.07 -16.17 3.18
CA PHE A 71 -7.78 -17.60 3.03
C PHE A 71 -8.96 -18.37 2.47
N ALA A 72 -10.20 -18.05 2.86
CA ALA A 72 -11.40 -18.65 2.27
C ALA A 72 -11.51 -18.33 0.76
N ILE A 73 -11.32 -17.05 0.38
CA ILE A 73 -11.30 -16.63 -1.03
C ILE A 73 -10.16 -17.31 -1.79
N ALA A 74 -8.96 -17.37 -1.20
CA ALA A 74 -7.81 -18.01 -1.83
C ALA A 74 -8.06 -19.50 -2.09
N ARG A 75 -8.67 -20.21 -1.12
CA ARG A 75 -9.08 -21.61 -1.31
C ARG A 75 -10.07 -21.75 -2.45
N TRP A 76 -11.09 -20.89 -2.51
CA TRP A 76 -12.10 -20.92 -3.58
C TRP A 76 -11.50 -20.64 -4.97
N LYS A 77 -10.57 -19.68 -5.06
CA LYS A 77 -9.85 -19.32 -6.29
C LYS A 77 -8.64 -20.21 -6.59
N LYS A 78 -8.39 -21.24 -5.78
CA LYS A 78 -7.22 -22.15 -5.89
C LYS A 78 -5.87 -21.41 -5.92
N VAL A 79 -5.78 -20.32 -5.17
CA VAL A 79 -4.56 -19.52 -4.98
C VAL A 79 -3.71 -20.17 -3.88
N SER A 80 -2.38 -20.09 -4.00
CA SER A 80 -1.48 -20.69 -3.00
C SER A 80 -1.64 -20.06 -1.62
N ALA A 81 -1.46 -20.86 -0.56
CA ALA A 81 -1.52 -20.38 0.82
C ALA A 81 -0.51 -19.26 1.11
N VAL A 82 0.66 -19.30 0.46
CA VAL A 82 1.66 -18.23 0.61
C VAL A 82 1.18 -16.92 0.00
N THR A 83 0.49 -16.96 -1.15
CA THR A 83 -0.11 -15.76 -1.74
C THR A 83 -1.22 -15.19 -0.84
N ALA A 84 -2.06 -16.05 -0.25
CA ALA A 84 -3.08 -15.64 0.71
C ALA A 84 -2.45 -14.99 1.96
N PHE A 85 -1.35 -15.56 2.45
CA PHE A 85 -0.58 -15.00 3.55
C PHE A 85 -0.01 -13.61 3.20
N VAL A 86 0.54 -13.42 2.00
CA VAL A 86 1.04 -12.11 1.55
C VAL A 86 -0.07 -11.07 1.52
N TYR A 87 -1.25 -11.40 0.98
CA TYR A 87 -2.39 -10.48 0.99
C TYR A 87 -2.90 -10.17 2.41
N SER A 88 -2.91 -11.18 3.29
CA SER A 88 -3.29 -11.00 4.70
C SER A 88 -2.31 -10.08 5.42
N LEU A 89 -1.02 -10.29 5.21
CA LEU A 89 0.04 -9.47 5.79
C LEU A 89 -0.01 -8.04 5.24
N ALA A 90 -0.38 -7.86 3.97
CA ALA A 90 -0.58 -6.52 3.38
C ALA A 90 -1.66 -5.72 4.10
N TYR A 91 -2.74 -6.36 4.56
CA TYR A 91 -3.75 -5.70 5.37
C TYR A 91 -3.23 -5.43 6.79
N VAL A 92 -2.71 -6.46 7.47
CA VAL A 92 -2.31 -6.37 8.89
C VAL A 92 -1.13 -5.41 9.10
N GLN A 93 -0.19 -5.33 8.15
CA GLN A 93 0.93 -4.39 8.24
C GLN A 93 0.45 -2.93 8.33
N HIS A 94 -0.73 -2.61 7.79
CA HIS A 94 -1.27 -1.26 7.90
C HIS A 94 -1.35 -0.82 9.36
N ILE A 95 -1.82 -1.71 10.23
CA ILE A 95 -1.98 -1.46 11.66
C ILE A 95 -0.61 -1.48 12.35
N ILE A 96 0.19 -2.52 12.09
CA ILE A 96 1.45 -2.75 12.81
C ILE A 96 2.53 -1.73 12.41
N MET A 97 2.80 -1.61 11.11
CA MET A 97 3.86 -0.76 10.59
C MET A 97 3.36 0.65 10.30
N GLY A 98 2.08 0.80 9.97
CA GLY A 98 1.54 2.09 9.57
C GLY A 98 1.03 2.94 10.72
N ASP A 99 0.26 2.35 11.63
CA ASP A 99 -0.34 3.10 12.74
C ASP A 99 0.43 3.00 14.04
N ILE A 100 0.90 1.81 14.41
CA ILE A 100 1.68 1.65 15.65
C ILE A 100 3.06 2.30 15.48
N ALA A 101 3.75 2.09 14.36
CA ALA A 101 5.10 2.63 14.21
C ALA A 101 5.14 4.15 13.94
N VAL A 102 4.05 4.74 13.44
CA VAL A 102 4.04 6.13 12.92
C VAL A 102 2.87 6.96 13.47
N GLY A 103 2.27 6.50 14.57
CA GLY A 103 1.13 7.15 15.18
C GLY A 103 0.77 6.48 16.51
N SER A 104 -0.52 6.43 16.80
CA SER A 104 -1.08 5.69 17.92
C SER A 104 -2.44 5.10 17.55
N ILE A 105 -2.74 3.95 18.12
CA ILE A 105 -3.99 3.24 17.92
C ILE A 105 -4.40 2.44 19.15
N ASN A 106 -5.71 2.35 19.42
CA ASN A 106 -6.25 1.41 20.40
C ASN A 106 -6.32 -0.01 19.82
N ILE A 107 -5.38 -0.87 20.20
CA ILE A 107 -5.29 -2.24 19.65
C ILE A 107 -6.36 -3.20 20.19
N LEU A 108 -7.04 -2.84 21.29
CA LEU A 108 -8.09 -3.65 21.92
C LEU A 108 -9.51 -3.25 21.51
N TYR A 109 -9.67 -2.24 20.65
CA TYR A 109 -10.99 -1.84 20.17
C TYR A 109 -11.73 -3.02 19.48
N PRO A 110 -13.04 -3.21 19.67
CA PRO A 110 -13.97 -2.49 20.56
C PRO A 110 -14.06 -3.07 21.99
N PHE A 111 -13.22 -4.04 22.34
CA PHE A 111 -13.35 -4.82 23.59
C PHE A 111 -12.67 -4.18 24.80
N GLY A 112 -11.84 -3.15 24.60
CA GLY A 112 -11.17 -2.41 25.66
C GLY A 112 -10.29 -1.30 25.12
N GLU A 113 -9.48 -0.72 26.01
CA GLU A 113 -8.56 0.37 25.69
C GLU A 113 -7.12 -0.01 26.00
N MET A 114 -6.30 -0.07 24.94
CA MET A 114 -4.85 -0.14 25.03
C MET A 114 -4.26 0.63 23.86
N VAL A 115 -3.91 1.89 24.10
CA VAL A 115 -3.31 2.75 23.09
C VAL A 115 -1.82 2.44 22.99
N VAL A 116 -1.39 2.03 21.80
CA VAL A 116 0.02 1.72 21.51
C VAL A 116 0.45 2.53 20.28
N GLY A 117 1.68 3.04 20.34
CA GLY A 117 2.34 3.58 19.16
C GLY A 117 3.57 4.43 19.49
N SER A 118 4.31 4.83 18.46
CA SER A 118 5.51 5.66 18.59
C SER A 118 5.21 7.11 18.97
N GLY A 119 3.97 7.56 18.75
CA GLY A 119 3.57 8.95 18.99
C GLY A 119 4.13 9.94 17.96
N ILE A 120 4.73 9.47 16.85
CA ILE A 120 5.11 10.36 15.75
C ILE A 120 3.84 11.01 15.20
N GLY A 121 3.81 12.34 15.21
CA GLY A 121 2.67 13.11 14.69
C GLY A 121 2.53 12.93 13.18
N TYR A 122 1.31 12.70 12.71
CA TYR A 122 0.99 12.75 11.29
C TYR A 122 1.33 14.14 10.74
N GLY A 123 1.84 14.18 9.51
CA GLY A 123 2.27 15.41 8.84
C GLY A 123 3.56 16.05 9.33
N THR A 124 4.15 15.58 10.44
CA THR A 124 5.46 16.07 10.90
C THR A 124 6.59 15.76 9.92
N LEU A 125 7.68 16.54 9.95
CA LEU A 125 8.86 16.26 9.13
C LEU A 125 9.44 14.85 9.34
N ALA A 126 9.40 14.32 10.57
CA ALA A 126 9.86 12.97 10.89
C ALA A 126 9.02 11.91 10.15
N HIS A 127 7.69 12.06 10.19
CA HIS A 127 6.78 11.20 9.44
C HIS A 127 7.07 11.22 7.93
N GLN A 128 7.17 12.41 7.35
CA GLN A 128 7.39 12.59 5.92
C GLN A 128 8.76 12.07 5.46
N THR A 129 9.77 12.16 6.33
CA THR A 129 11.11 11.60 6.07
C THR A 129 11.06 10.07 6.00
N ILE A 130 10.37 9.41 6.93
CA ILE A 130 10.20 7.95 6.92
C ILE A 130 9.52 7.50 5.62
N GLU A 131 8.44 8.16 5.23
CA GLU A 131 7.74 7.83 3.98
C GLU A 131 8.60 8.05 2.74
N SER A 132 9.37 9.14 2.71
CA SER A 132 10.28 9.44 1.60
C SER A 132 11.36 8.37 1.44
N LEU A 133 11.94 7.89 2.56
CA LEU A 133 12.92 6.80 2.56
C LEU A 133 12.32 5.48 2.07
N LEU A 134 11.09 5.17 2.49
CA LEU A 134 10.37 3.98 2.02
C LEU A 134 10.08 4.05 0.53
N LEU A 135 9.62 5.22 0.03
CA LEU A 135 9.38 5.43 -1.40
C LEU A 135 10.67 5.27 -2.20
N ALA A 136 11.78 5.86 -1.73
CA ALA A 136 13.08 5.72 -2.37
C ALA A 136 13.53 4.26 -2.43
N ALA A 137 13.31 3.48 -1.36
CA ALA A 137 13.62 2.05 -1.34
C ALA A 137 12.76 1.27 -2.36
N ALA A 138 11.46 1.53 -2.45
CA ALA A 138 10.57 0.88 -3.41
C ALA A 138 10.91 1.27 -4.86
N ALA A 139 11.21 2.55 -5.12
CA ALA A 139 11.69 3.02 -6.41
C ALA A 139 13.00 2.33 -6.82
N ALA A 140 13.96 2.23 -5.91
CA ALA A 140 15.23 1.54 -6.16
C ALA A 140 15.01 0.06 -6.52
N VAL A 141 14.07 -0.63 -5.85
CA VAL A 141 13.70 -2.02 -6.19
C VAL A 141 13.18 -2.13 -7.62
N VAL A 142 12.22 -1.28 -8.01
CA VAL A 142 11.63 -1.29 -9.36
C VAL A 142 12.67 -0.93 -10.42
N LEU A 143 13.46 0.12 -10.20
CA LEU A 143 14.49 0.58 -11.14
C LEU A 143 15.58 -0.47 -11.34
N ASN A 144 16.13 -1.01 -10.25
CA ASN A 144 17.18 -2.03 -10.31
C ASN A 144 16.73 -3.27 -11.08
N ARG A 145 15.47 -3.68 -10.92
CA ARG A 145 14.89 -4.80 -11.69
C ARG A 145 14.59 -4.46 -13.14
N THR A 146 14.18 -3.23 -13.42
CA THR A 146 13.87 -2.77 -14.80
C THR A 146 15.14 -2.67 -15.65
N PHE A 147 16.24 -2.20 -15.07
CA PHE A 147 17.47 -1.88 -15.82
C PHE A 147 18.55 -2.96 -15.75
N LYS A 148 18.45 -3.95 -14.85
CA LYS A 148 19.37 -5.10 -14.89
C LYS A 148 19.05 -6.02 -16.07
N LYS A 149 20.01 -6.12 -17.00
CA LYS A 149 19.95 -6.91 -18.24
C LYS A 149 19.84 -8.43 -18.06
N GLU A 150 19.87 -8.95 -16.83
CA GLU A 150 20.05 -10.38 -16.59
C GLU A 150 18.93 -11.04 -15.76
N GLN A 151 18.52 -12.18 -16.33
CA GLN A 151 17.74 -13.31 -15.83
C GLN A 151 16.20 -13.27 -15.99
N PRO A 152 15.63 -14.32 -16.62
CA PRO A 152 14.20 -14.64 -16.58
C PRO A 152 13.89 -15.24 -15.20
N ASP A 153 13.92 -14.39 -14.17
CA ASP A 153 13.58 -14.81 -12.82
C ASP A 153 12.09 -15.19 -12.79
N THR A 154 11.76 -16.36 -12.23
CA THR A 154 10.39 -16.88 -12.07
C THR A 154 9.47 -15.96 -11.26
N VAL A 155 10.05 -14.99 -10.56
CA VAL A 155 9.35 -13.91 -9.88
C VAL A 155 9.14 -12.76 -10.86
N VAL A 156 8.11 -12.87 -11.70
CA VAL A 156 7.60 -11.75 -12.50
C VAL A 156 7.02 -10.73 -11.52
N LEU A 157 7.90 -9.84 -11.05
CA LEU A 157 7.64 -8.83 -10.02
C LEU A 157 6.52 -7.89 -10.41
N LEU A 158 6.30 -7.71 -11.71
CA LEU A 158 5.35 -6.77 -12.27
C LEU A 158 4.51 -7.50 -13.31
N ARG A 159 3.50 -8.22 -12.82
CA ARG A 159 2.42 -8.75 -13.66
C ARG A 159 1.43 -7.65 -14.01
N TYR A 160 0.77 -7.82 -15.14
CA TYR A 160 -0.23 -6.87 -15.61
C TYR A 160 -1.48 -7.61 -16.13
N ASN A 161 -2.20 -8.24 -15.20
CA ASN A 161 -3.50 -8.86 -15.48
C ASN A 161 -4.66 -7.87 -15.22
N ASN A 162 -5.90 -8.33 -15.35
CA ASN A 162 -7.07 -7.45 -15.14
C ASN A 162 -7.23 -6.97 -13.69
N ILE A 163 -6.82 -7.78 -12.71
CA ILE A 163 -6.80 -7.37 -11.30
C ILE A 163 -5.77 -6.25 -11.12
N ASP A 164 -4.55 -6.43 -11.65
CA ASP A 164 -3.50 -5.40 -11.57
C ASP A 164 -3.97 -4.07 -12.18
N LYS A 165 -4.60 -4.11 -13.36
CA LYS A 165 -5.15 -2.92 -14.03
C LYS A 165 -6.14 -2.17 -13.12
N VAL A 166 -7.14 -2.88 -12.60
CA VAL A 166 -8.16 -2.28 -11.73
C VAL A 166 -7.52 -1.75 -10.45
N SER A 167 -6.62 -2.52 -9.83
CA SER A 167 -5.94 -2.11 -8.61
C SER A 167 -5.06 -0.86 -8.81
N TYR A 168 -4.32 -0.76 -9.91
CA TYR A 168 -3.56 0.46 -10.23
C TYR A 168 -4.46 1.66 -10.44
N LEU A 169 -5.56 1.51 -11.18
CA LEU A 169 -6.53 2.59 -11.39
C LEU A 169 -7.14 3.07 -10.07
N LEU A 170 -7.52 2.13 -9.19
CA LEU A 170 -8.03 2.46 -7.86
C LEU A 170 -6.97 3.15 -7.01
N LEU A 171 -5.72 2.67 -7.01
CA LEU A 171 -4.63 3.31 -6.27
C LEU A 171 -4.34 4.74 -6.73
N ILE A 172 -4.23 4.95 -8.04
CA ILE A 172 -4.00 6.28 -8.62
C ILE A 172 -5.19 7.21 -8.33
N GLY A 173 -6.42 6.69 -8.48
CA GLY A 173 -7.64 7.42 -8.14
C GLY A 173 -7.68 7.82 -6.66
N SER A 174 -7.42 6.87 -5.76
CA SER A 174 -7.38 7.12 -4.32
C SER A 174 -6.31 8.13 -3.93
N LEU A 175 -5.11 8.05 -4.51
CA LEU A 175 -4.03 9.03 -4.28
C LEU A 175 -4.41 10.43 -4.78
N THR A 176 -5.10 10.52 -5.92
CA THR A 176 -5.56 11.79 -6.48
C THR A 176 -6.64 12.42 -5.59
N VAL A 177 -7.61 11.62 -5.16
CA VAL A 177 -8.70 12.07 -4.28
C VAL A 177 -8.16 12.44 -2.91
N SER A 178 -7.27 11.63 -2.31
CA SER A 178 -6.66 11.95 -1.01
C SER A 178 -5.84 13.23 -1.07
N PHE A 179 -5.06 13.43 -2.14
CA PHE A 179 -4.29 14.64 -2.35
C PHE A 179 -5.19 15.88 -2.50
N ALA A 180 -6.25 15.80 -3.31
CA ALA A 180 -7.21 16.88 -3.48
C ALA A 180 -7.97 17.19 -2.18
N TYR A 181 -8.40 16.16 -1.44
CA TYR A 181 -9.07 16.30 -0.15
C TYR A 181 -8.17 17.01 0.87
N LEU A 182 -6.90 16.62 0.95
CA LEU A 182 -5.93 17.23 1.86
C LEU A 182 -5.63 18.69 1.48
N LEU A 183 -5.48 19.01 0.19
CA LEU A 183 -5.31 20.39 -0.27
C LEU A 183 -6.55 21.25 -0.03
N TYR A 184 -7.75 20.69 -0.20
CA TYR A 184 -9.01 21.39 0.09
C TYR A 184 -9.18 21.62 1.60
N GLY A 185 -8.87 20.60 2.40
CA GLY A 185 -8.89 20.66 3.86
C GLY A 185 -8.02 21.78 4.40
N VAL A 186 -6.81 21.99 3.86
CA VAL A 186 -5.91 23.09 4.23
C VAL A 186 -6.53 24.49 4.03
N LYS A 187 -7.50 24.64 3.13
CA LYS A 187 -8.18 25.93 2.89
C LYS A 187 -9.33 26.23 3.84
N ILE A 188 -9.95 25.21 4.44
CA ILE A 188 -11.22 25.34 5.18
C ILE A 188 -11.07 24.97 6.66
N LEU A 189 -10.18 24.02 6.96
CA LEU A 189 -9.77 23.68 8.32
C LEU A 189 -8.31 24.12 8.51
N PRO A 190 -7.96 24.79 9.62
CA PRO A 190 -6.57 25.13 9.89
C PRO A 190 -5.72 23.86 9.85
N ARG A 191 -4.74 23.83 8.94
CA ARG A 191 -3.55 22.96 8.91
C ARG A 191 -3.63 21.77 9.88
N LEU A 192 -4.48 20.78 9.59
CA LEU A 192 -4.86 19.78 10.61
C LEU A 192 -3.67 18.93 11.11
N PHE A 193 -2.61 18.84 10.31
CA PHE A 193 -1.42 18.01 10.58
C PHE A 193 -0.08 18.63 10.12
N ILE A 194 -0.11 19.74 9.38
CA ILE A 194 1.06 20.29 8.68
C ILE A 194 1.28 21.70 9.20
N GLU A 195 2.25 21.90 10.08
CA GLU A 195 2.41 23.16 10.79
C GLU A 195 3.18 24.17 9.93
N THR A 196 4.15 23.69 9.15
CA THR A 196 5.08 24.52 8.40
C THR A 196 4.89 24.46 6.88
N ASP A 197 5.30 25.51 6.17
CA ASP A 197 5.30 25.53 4.70
C ASP A 197 6.26 24.48 4.11
N LEU A 198 7.33 24.17 4.83
CA LEU A 198 8.27 23.11 4.46
C LEU A 198 7.58 21.74 4.50
N GLU A 199 6.87 21.42 5.58
CA GLU A 199 6.11 20.18 5.69
C GLU A 199 5.02 20.09 4.63
N LEU A 200 4.38 21.21 4.26
CA LEU A 200 3.42 21.23 3.17
C LEU A 200 4.08 20.92 1.82
N ALA A 201 5.22 21.56 1.54
CA ALA A 201 5.97 21.34 0.31
C ALA A 201 6.45 19.89 0.18
N VAL A 202 7.03 19.33 1.25
CA VAL A 202 7.50 17.94 1.28
C VAL A 202 6.33 16.97 1.14
N PHE A 203 5.19 17.21 1.80
CA PHE A 203 3.96 16.45 1.62
C PHE A 203 3.49 16.41 0.16
N ILE A 204 3.46 17.57 -0.51
CA ILE A 204 3.07 17.68 -1.93
C ILE A 204 4.04 16.88 -2.81
N ILE A 205 5.34 17.08 -2.64
CA ILE A 205 6.38 16.37 -3.40
C ILE A 205 6.24 14.87 -3.21
N LEU A 206 6.00 14.40 -1.99
CA LEU A 206 5.83 12.98 -1.68
C LEU A 206 4.60 12.37 -2.39
N HIS A 207 3.48 13.08 -2.44
CA HIS A 207 2.28 12.61 -3.13
C HIS A 207 2.49 12.54 -4.65
N LEU A 208 3.03 13.61 -5.24
CA LEU A 208 3.36 13.65 -6.67
C LEU A 208 4.37 12.55 -7.06
N SER A 209 5.41 12.37 -6.24
CA SER A 209 6.44 11.34 -6.47
C SER A 209 5.86 9.94 -6.40
N THR A 210 4.94 9.68 -5.46
CA THR A 210 4.25 8.39 -5.36
C THR A 210 3.35 8.12 -6.55
N MET A 211 2.59 9.11 -7.03
CA MET A 211 1.77 8.96 -8.23
C MET A 211 2.64 8.69 -9.47
N ALA A 212 3.77 9.38 -9.61
CA ALA A 212 4.74 9.14 -10.67
C ALA A 212 5.32 7.72 -10.58
N TRP A 213 5.72 7.29 -9.37
CA TRP A 213 6.23 5.94 -9.14
C TRP A 213 5.20 4.84 -9.43
N MET A 214 3.95 5.03 -9.02
CA MET A 214 2.85 4.09 -9.29
C MET A 214 2.59 3.98 -10.79
N SER A 215 2.56 5.11 -11.50
CA SER A 215 2.38 5.17 -12.95
C SER A 215 3.55 4.50 -13.69
N PHE A 216 4.79 4.78 -13.26
CA PHE A 216 5.98 4.13 -13.81
C PHE A 216 5.92 2.61 -13.59
N THR A 217 5.59 2.17 -12.38
CA THR A 217 5.48 0.74 -12.04
C THR A 217 4.43 0.04 -12.90
N MET A 218 3.28 0.69 -13.13
CA MET A 218 2.23 0.21 -14.03
C MET A 218 2.73 0.08 -15.49
N LEU A 219 3.50 1.06 -15.98
CA LEU A 219 4.08 1.02 -17.33
C LEU A 219 5.09 -0.12 -17.47
N VAL A 220 5.98 -0.29 -16.49
CA VAL A 220 6.96 -1.39 -16.47
C VAL A 220 6.24 -2.75 -16.43
N ALA A 221 5.18 -2.89 -15.64
CA ALA A 221 4.36 -4.10 -15.59
C ALA A 221 3.74 -4.41 -16.95
N ARG A 222 3.16 -3.40 -17.60
CA ARG A 222 2.55 -3.54 -18.94
C ARG A 222 3.59 -3.93 -19.99
N GLN A 223 4.75 -3.28 -20.01
CA GLN A 223 5.83 -3.60 -20.95
C GLN A 223 6.33 -5.04 -20.76
N SER A 224 6.51 -5.46 -19.50
CA SER A 224 6.92 -6.82 -19.16
C SER A 224 5.92 -7.87 -19.67
N ALA A 225 4.61 -7.59 -19.56
CA ALA A 225 3.56 -8.49 -20.07
C ALA A 225 3.59 -8.61 -21.60
N ILE A 226 3.81 -7.51 -22.33
CA ILE A 226 3.89 -7.51 -23.81
C ILE A 226 5.12 -8.29 -24.29
N LEU A 227 6.28 -8.09 -23.66
CA LEU A 227 7.49 -8.82 -24.00
C LEU A 227 7.36 -10.32 -23.72
N GLY A 228 6.65 -10.68 -22.65
CA GLY A 228 6.32 -12.06 -22.32
C GLY A 228 5.45 -12.74 -23.40
N SER A 229 4.41 -12.07 -23.90
CA SER A 229 3.54 -12.64 -24.93
C SER A 229 4.27 -12.85 -26.26
N LEU A 230 5.16 -11.92 -26.65
CA LEU A 230 5.94 -12.04 -27.91
C LEU A 230 6.93 -13.21 -27.90
N LYS A 231 7.50 -13.54 -26.73
CA LYS A 231 8.37 -14.72 -26.59
C LYS A 231 7.60 -16.01 -26.75
N SER A 232 6.40 -16.10 -26.17
CA SER A 232 5.54 -17.29 -26.27
C SER A 232 5.12 -17.62 -27.71
N THR A 233 4.99 -16.62 -28.57
CA THR A 233 4.58 -16.81 -29.98
C THR A 233 5.73 -17.23 -30.91
N ARG A 234 6.99 -17.07 -30.50
CA ARG A 234 8.17 -17.44 -31.31
C ARG A 234 8.70 -18.85 -31.04
N SER A 235 8.09 -19.59 -30.11
CA SER A 235 8.51 -20.95 -29.73
C SER A 235 7.67 -22.05 -30.39
N TYR A 236 6.89 -21.70 -31.42
CA TYR A 236 6.15 -22.60 -32.31
C TYR A 236 6.68 -22.43 -33.73
#